data_AF-W1YRQ8-F1
#
_entry.id   AF-W1YRQ8-F1
#
_cell.length_a   1.000
_cell.length_b   1.000
_cell.length_c   1.000
_cell.angle_alpha   90.00
_cell.angle_beta   90.00
_cell.angle_gamma   90.00
#
_symmetry.space_group_name_H-M   'P 1'
#
loop_
_entity.id
_entity.type
_entity.pdbx_description
1 polymer ?
#
loop_
_entity_poly.entity_id
_entity_poly.type
_entity_poly.pdbx_seq_one_letter_code
_entity_poly.pdbx_strand_id
1 'polypeptide(L)' 'GTEVRVVTIGDGFDKELCGGTHVPSTGHIGRVAVLGEASIGSGVRRIDALVGDGAYDFQAKEHALVSQVTAIVG' A
#
# COMPACT_ATOMS: atom_id res chain seq x y z
N GLY A 1 3.48 -27.72 -17.67
CA GLY A 1 3.63 -26.52 -16.84
C GLY A 1 4.73 -26.75 -15.84
N THR A 2 5.97 -26.47 -16.24
CA THR A 2 7.18 -26.74 -15.44
C THR A 2 8.01 -25.48 -15.19
N GLU A 3 7.56 -24.33 -15.70
CA GLU A 3 8.27 -23.05 -15.61
C GLU A 3 7.34 -21.97 -15.05
N VAL A 4 7.87 -21.13 -14.17
CA VAL A 4 7.15 -20.03 -13.49
C VAL A 4 7.97 -18.75 -13.55
N ARG A 5 7.29 -17.59 -13.57
CA ARG A 5 7.95 -16.29 -13.49
C ARG A 5 8.20 -15.90 -12.03
N VAL A 6 9.46 -15.69 -11.70
CA VAL A 6 9.89 -15.14 -10.40
C VAL A 6 10.19 -13.65 -10.58
N VAL A 7 9.69 -12.83 -9.67
CA VAL A 7 10.04 -11.41 -9.55
C VAL A 7 10.83 -11.20 -8.27
N THR A 8 11.89 -10.42 -8.33
CA THR A 8 12.74 -10.09 -7.18
C THR A 8 12.74 -8.58 -6.98
N ILE A 9 12.47 -8.14 -5.75
CA ILE A 9 12.44 -6.72 -5.37
C ILE A 9 13.57 -6.44 -4.37
N GLY A 10 14.31 -5.36 -4.61
CA GLY A 10 15.52 -5.02 -3.86
C GLY A 10 16.67 -6.00 -4.12
N ASP A 11 17.65 -6.03 -3.21
CA ASP A 11 18.82 -6.91 -3.30
C ASP A 11 18.50 -8.35 -2.87
N GLY A 12 17.41 -8.91 -3.42
CA GLY A 12 16.92 -10.24 -3.05
C GLY A 12 16.12 -10.29 -1.75
N PHE A 13 15.71 -9.14 -1.21
CA PHE A 13 14.90 -9.04 0.00
C PHE A 13 13.55 -9.74 -0.15
N ASP A 14 12.90 -9.53 -1.29
CA ASP A 14 11.59 -10.09 -1.62
C ASP A 14 11.68 -10.85 -2.95
N LYS A 15 11.15 -12.08 -2.97
CA LYS A 15 11.15 -12.98 -4.13
C LYS A 15 9.83 -13.71 -4.23
N GLU A 16 9.08 -13.40 -5.27
CA GLU A 16 7.69 -13.82 -5.39
C GLU A 16 7.37 -14.42 -6.76
N LEU A 17 6.40 -15.32 -6.78
CA LEU A 17 5.86 -15.90 -8.02
C LEU A 17 4.73 -15.00 -8.54
N CYS A 18 5.05 -14.07 -9.45
CA CYS A 18 4.09 -13.10 -9.95
C CYS A 18 4.00 -13.06 -11.48
N GLY A 19 2.79 -13.27 -12.01
CA GLY A 19 2.46 -13.16 -13.43
C GLY A 19 1.97 -11.77 -13.87
N GLY A 20 1.81 -10.82 -12.94
CA GLY A 20 1.28 -9.49 -13.22
C GLY A 20 2.29 -8.50 -13.80
N THR A 21 1.83 -7.29 -14.13
CA THR A 21 2.68 -6.16 -14.52
C THR A 21 3.34 -5.54 -13.30
N HIS A 22 4.58 -5.08 -13.45
CA HIS A 22 5.33 -4.41 -12.39
C HIS A 22 5.80 -3.04 -12.86
N VAL A 23 5.92 -2.12 -11.91
CA VAL A 23 6.57 -0.83 -12.13
C VAL A 23 8.09 -1.01 -12.31
N PRO A 24 8.79 -0.05 -12.96
CA PRO A 24 10.24 -0.17 -13.21
C PRO A 24 11.10 -0.15 -11.94
N SER A 25 10.67 0.54 -10.89
CA SER A 25 11.34 0.56 -9.59
C SER A 25 10.35 0.87 -8.46
N THR A 26 10.69 0.51 -7.21
CA THR A 26 9.81 0.71 -6.05
C THR A 26 9.41 2.16 -5.82
N GLY A 27 10.28 3.13 -6.17
CA GLY A 27 9.97 4.55 -6.08
C GLY A 27 8.77 4.98 -6.95
N HIS A 28 8.48 4.27 -8.04
CA HIS A 28 7.31 4.54 -8.89
C HIS A 28 5.98 4.17 -8.22
N ILE A 29 5.99 3.36 -7.16
CA ILE A 29 4.79 3.09 -6.35
C ILE A 29 4.32 4.37 -5.64
N GLY A 30 5.25 5.28 -5.35
CA GLY A 30 4.97 6.52 -4.63
C GLY A 30 4.63 6.25 -3.16
N ARG A 31 3.74 7.07 -2.61
CA ARG A 31 3.31 6.95 -1.22
C ARG A 31 2.52 5.67 -0.99
N VAL A 32 2.72 5.02 0.14
CA VAL A 32 1.90 3.90 0.63
C VAL A 32 1.15 4.37 1.88
N ALA A 33 -0.18 4.26 1.86
CA ALA A 33 -1.04 4.60 2.99
C ALA A 33 -1.76 3.34 3.47
N VAL A 34 -1.42 2.88 4.68
CA VAL A 34 -2.14 1.77 5.33
C VAL A 34 -3.47 2.29 5.85
N LEU A 35 -4.56 1.71 5.36
CA LEU A 35 -5.93 2.08 5.75
C LEU A 35 -6.35 1.38 7.05
N GLY A 36 -5.83 0.18 7.28
CA GLY A 36 -6.14 -0.58 8.46
C GLY A 36 -5.71 -2.03 8.36
N GLU A 37 -6.00 -2.76 9.42
CA GLU A 37 -5.70 -4.17 9.55
C GLU A 37 -6.86 -4.90 10.23
N ALA A 38 -7.17 -6.10 9.76
CA ALA A 38 -8.21 -6.95 10.32
C ALA A 38 -7.71 -8.40 10.53
N SER A 39 -8.14 -9.03 11.61
CA SER A 39 -7.97 -10.48 11.78
C SER A 39 -8.96 -11.22 10.88
N ILE A 40 -8.48 -12.19 10.10
CA ILE A 40 -9.32 -13.00 9.20
C ILE A 40 -9.23 -14.51 9.51
N GLY A 41 -8.61 -14.87 10.64
CA GLY A 41 -8.44 -16.25 11.10
C GLY A 41 -7.33 -16.37 12.14
N SER A 42 -7.16 -17.56 12.71
CA SER A 42 -6.07 -17.81 13.67
C SER A 42 -4.72 -17.61 12.98
N GLY A 43 -3.94 -16.65 13.45
CA GLY A 43 -2.61 -16.32 12.91
C GLY A 43 -2.60 -15.59 11.57
N VAL A 44 -3.76 -15.14 11.05
CA VAL A 44 -3.84 -14.47 9.74
C VAL A 44 -4.45 -13.08 9.88
N ARG A 45 -3.78 -12.09 9.29
CA ARG A 45 -4.20 -10.69 9.28
C ARG A 45 -4.22 -10.15 7.86
N ARG A 46 -5.24 -9.36 7.52
CA ARG A 46 -5.37 -8.62 6.26
C ARG A 46 -4.99 -7.17 6.51
N ILE A 47 -4.08 -6.66 5.70
CA ILE A 47 -3.71 -5.25 5.67
C ILE A 47 -4.26 -4.66 4.37
N ASP A 48 -5.03 -3.58 4.49
CA ASP A 48 -5.54 -2.83 3.35
C ASP A 48 -4.74 -1.53 3.20
N ALA A 49 -4.29 -1.22 1.98
CA ALA A 49 -3.46 -0.06 1.71
C ALA A 49 -3.76 0.56 0.33
N LEU A 50 -3.54 1.87 0.22
CA LEU A 50 -3.51 2.62 -1.03
C LEU A 50 -2.07 2.93 -1.43
N VAL A 51 -1.83 3.08 -2.73
CA VAL A 51 -0.55 3.53 -3.29
C VAL A 51 -0.74 4.64 -4.32
N GLY A 52 0.33 5.32 -4.70
CA GLY A 52 0.32 6.34 -5.75
C GLY A 52 -0.69 7.46 -5.48
N ASP A 53 -1.36 7.92 -6.54
CA ASP A 53 -2.33 9.02 -6.49
C ASP A 53 -3.45 8.77 -5.46
N GLY A 54 -3.93 7.53 -5.35
CA GLY A 54 -4.95 7.16 -4.37
C GLY A 54 -4.50 7.41 -2.92
N ALA A 55 -3.22 7.18 -2.62
CA ALA A 55 -2.66 7.46 -1.30
C ALA A 55 -2.47 8.96 -1.05
N TYR A 56 -2.13 9.75 -2.08
CA TYR A 56 -2.01 11.21 -1.96
C TYR A 56 -3.37 11.87 -1.76
N ASP A 57 -4.37 11.50 -2.55
CA ASP A 57 -5.74 12.01 -2.43
C ASP A 57 -6.34 11.69 -1.07
N PHE A 58 -6.08 10.48 -0.56
CA PHE A 58 -6.52 10.08 0.77
C PHE A 58 -5.95 11.00 1.86
N GLN A 59 -4.63 11.27 1.84
CA GLN A 59 -4.01 12.16 2.83
C GLN A 59 -4.48 13.61 2.69
N ALA A 60 -4.66 14.13 1.47
CA ALA A 60 -5.17 15.47 1.27
C ALA A 60 -6.55 15.64 1.93
N LYS A 61 -7.42 14.64 1.77
CA LYS A 61 -8.74 14.59 2.42
C LYS A 61 -8.62 14.51 3.93
N GLU A 62 -7.78 13.62 4.46
CA GLU A 62 -7.56 13.52 5.91
C GLU A 62 -7.08 14.84 6.52
N HIS A 63 -6.10 15.49 5.90
CA HIS A 63 -5.57 16.76 6.37
C HIS A 63 -6.65 17.87 6.37
N ALA A 64 -7.49 17.91 5.32
CA ALA A 64 -8.61 18.84 5.25
C ALA A 64 -9.64 18.59 6.36
N LEU A 65 -9.96 17.31 6.65
CA LEU A 65 -10.89 16.94 7.72
C LEU A 65 -10.33 17.31 9.09
N VAL A 66 -9.07 16.99 9.37
CA VAL A 66 -8.41 17.38 10.64
C VAL A 66 -8.42 18.90 10.81
N SER A 67 -8.12 19.65 9.75
CA SER A 67 -8.14 21.12 9.78
C SER A 67 -9.54 21.67 10.11
N GLN A 68 -10.59 21.08 9.55
CA GLN A 68 -11.98 21.47 9.83
C GLN A 68 -12.37 21.17 11.28
N VAL A 69 -12.01 19.99 11.80
CA VAL A 69 -12.30 19.62 13.19
C VAL A 69 -11.56 20.53 14.16
N THR A 70 -10.29 20.84 13.90
CA THR A 70 -9.51 21.79 14.72
C THR A 70 -10.16 23.17 14.77
N ALA A 71 -10.74 23.65 13.66
CA ALA A 71 -11.43 24.94 13.63
C ALA A 71 -12.78 24.96 14.38
N ILE A 72 -13.39 23.79 14.63
CA ILE A 72 -14.65 23.67 15.39
C ILE A 72 -14.37 23.53 16.89
N VAL A 73 -13.27 22.86 17.24
CA VAL A 73 -12.94 22.50 18.64
C VAL A 73 -11.97 23.49 19.29
N GLY A 74 -11.17 24.21 18.50
CA GLY A 74 -10.26 25.27 18.96
C GLY A 74 -10.90 26.64 18.89
#